data_AF-A0A432VWM3-F1
#
_entry.id   AF-A0A432VWM3-F1
#
_cell.length_a   1.000
_cell.length_b   1.000
_cell.length_c   1.000
_cell.angle_alpha   90.00
_cell.angle_beta   90.00
_cell.angle_gamma   90.00
#
_symmetry.space_group_name_H-M   'P 1'
#
loop_
_entity.id
_entity.type
_entity.pdbx_description
1 polymer ?
#
loop_
_entity_poly.entity_id
_entity_poly.type
_entity_poly.pdbx_seq_one_letter_code
_entity_poly.pdbx_strand_id
1 'polypeptide(L)'
;MKKVTLSIATLILAASASVYAVTQQTTESANHNRLMSILNDNGFSHVTEIEWESRDRIGVEGFIGDGWFVEQRFNSNNEIERDEREKLVISPWGMEASQVQQAIDRGVAEGMVRFDELEVNSRGQIELDGYNANGREIELKFMLSDLQ
;
A
#
# COMPACT_ATOMS: atom_id res chain seq x y z
N MET A 1 -60.23 -32.86 2.12
CA MET A 1 -58.76 -32.69 2.08
C MET A 1 -58.45 -31.44 1.26
N LYS A 2 -57.96 -30.36 1.87
CA LYS A 2 -57.60 -29.11 1.16
C LYS A 2 -56.14 -29.19 0.71
N LYS A 3 -55.88 -29.03 -0.58
CA LYS A 3 -54.53 -28.91 -1.14
C LYS A 3 -54.05 -27.46 -0.92
N VAL A 4 -52.91 -27.29 -0.26
CA VAL A 4 -52.24 -25.99 -0.14
C VAL A 4 -51.08 -26.01 -1.13
N THR A 5 -51.13 -25.14 -2.12
CA THR A 5 -50.07 -24.96 -3.11
C THR A 5 -49.10 -23.90 -2.55
N LEU A 6 -47.86 -24.30 -2.28
CA LEU A 6 -46.78 -23.36 -1.96
C LEU A 6 -46.22 -22.80 -3.27
N SER A 7 -46.36 -21.50 -3.49
CA SER A 7 -45.61 -20.79 -4.52
C SER A 7 -44.26 -20.36 -3.95
N ILE A 8 -43.17 -20.87 -4.52
CA ILE A 8 -41.81 -20.44 -4.22
C ILE A 8 -41.61 -19.10 -4.93
N ALA A 9 -41.69 -18.00 -4.19
CA ALA A 9 -41.24 -16.70 -4.66
C ALA A 9 -39.70 -16.70 -4.57
N THR A 10 -39.04 -16.86 -5.71
CA THR A 10 -37.59 -16.72 -5.83
C THR A 10 -37.21 -15.27 -5.56
N LEU A 11 -36.67 -15.01 -4.37
CA LEU A 11 -36.12 -13.72 -3.98
C LEU A 11 -34.72 -13.58 -4.59
N ILE A 12 -34.60 -12.94 -5.75
CA ILE A 12 -33.31 -12.47 -6.26
C ILE A 12 -33.06 -11.11 -5.60
N LEU A 13 -32.33 -11.09 -4.48
CA LEU A 13 -31.88 -9.86 -3.82
C LEU A 13 -30.35 -9.78 -3.81
N ALA A 14 -29.85 -8.68 -4.38
CA ALA A 14 -28.53 -8.05 -4.21
C ALA A 14 -27.29 -8.75 -4.79
N ALA A 15 -26.89 -8.34 -6.01
CA ALA A 15 -25.55 -8.60 -6.57
C ALA A 15 -24.83 -7.31 -7.03
N SER A 16 -25.20 -6.14 -6.52
CA SER A 16 -24.65 -4.85 -6.95
C SER A 16 -23.45 -4.35 -6.14
N ALA A 17 -23.09 -5.00 -5.02
CA ALA A 17 -21.91 -4.63 -4.21
C ALA A 17 -20.60 -5.28 -4.71
N SER A 18 -20.67 -6.30 -5.56
CA SER A 18 -19.49 -7.08 -5.99
C SER A 18 -18.58 -6.34 -6.96
N VAL A 19 -19.13 -5.52 -7.87
CA VAL A 19 -18.32 -4.86 -8.90
C VAL A 19 -17.39 -3.79 -8.31
N TYR A 20 -17.89 -2.96 -7.39
CA TYR A 20 -17.10 -1.89 -6.75
C TYR A 20 -15.98 -2.41 -5.85
N ALA A 21 -16.23 -3.52 -5.13
CA ALA A 21 -15.21 -4.17 -4.32
C ALA A 21 -14.12 -4.80 -5.21
N VAL A 22 -14.52 -5.46 -6.30
CA VAL A 22 -13.58 -6.06 -7.26
C VAL A 22 -12.72 -5.00 -7.94
N THR A 23 -13.29 -3.87 -8.39
CA THR A 23 -12.51 -2.81 -9.05
C THR A 23 -11.48 -2.16 -8.12
N GLN A 24 -11.84 -1.93 -6.86
CA GLN A 24 -10.91 -1.36 -5.87
C GLN A 24 -9.76 -2.33 -5.59
N GLN A 25 -10.08 -3.61 -5.36
CA GLN A 25 -9.06 -4.64 -5.13
C GLN A 25 -8.08 -4.78 -6.30
N THR A 26 -8.55 -4.67 -7.55
CA THR A 26 -7.68 -4.71 -8.73
C THR A 26 -6.75 -3.50 -8.83
N THR A 27 -7.24 -2.30 -8.48
CA THR A 27 -6.43 -1.08 -8.48
C THR A 27 -5.34 -1.16 -7.42
N GLU A 28 -5.66 -1.57 -6.20
CA GLU A 28 -4.65 -1.70 -5.14
C GLU A 28 -3.60 -2.77 -5.46
N SER A 29 -4.02 -3.90 -6.04
CA SER A 29 -3.08 -4.92 -6.49
C SER A 29 -2.13 -4.38 -7.57
N ALA A 30 -2.63 -3.52 -8.48
CA ALA A 30 -1.82 -2.86 -9.49
C ALA A 30 -0.86 -1.83 -8.87
N ASN A 31 -1.33 -0.99 -7.93
CA ASN A 31 -0.51 -0.03 -7.20
C ASN A 31 0.60 -0.71 -6.40
N HIS A 32 0.29 -1.84 -5.79
CA HIS A 32 1.25 -2.66 -5.05
C HIS A 32 2.35 -3.21 -5.96
N ASN A 33 1.98 -3.86 -7.08
CA ASN A 33 2.96 -4.36 -8.05
C ASN A 33 3.80 -3.21 -8.63
N ARG A 34 3.18 -2.05 -8.86
CA ARG A 34 3.84 -0.84 -9.34
C ARG A 34 4.87 -0.32 -8.34
N LEU A 35 4.52 -0.25 -7.06
CA LEU A 35 5.47 0.11 -6.01
C LEU A 35 6.66 -0.84 -5.99
N MET A 36 6.44 -2.15 -6.03
CA MET A 36 7.54 -3.12 -6.01
C MET A 36 8.46 -2.98 -7.23
N SER A 37 7.92 -2.66 -8.41
CA SER A 37 8.73 -2.30 -9.58
C SER A 37 9.55 -1.03 -9.32
N ILE A 38 8.94 0.04 -8.80
CA ILE A 38 9.64 1.28 -8.47
C ILE A 38 10.83 1.03 -7.53
N LEU A 39 10.63 0.28 -6.44
CA LEU A 39 11.68 0.00 -5.46
C LEU A 39 12.87 -0.75 -6.09
N ASN A 40 12.57 -1.80 -6.85
CA ASN A 40 13.59 -2.64 -7.47
C ASN A 40 14.33 -1.91 -8.62
N ASP A 41 13.60 -1.23 -9.50
CA ASP A 41 14.14 -0.61 -10.71
C ASP A 41 15.00 0.62 -10.39
N ASN A 42 14.76 1.28 -9.26
CA ASN A 42 15.51 2.47 -8.82
C ASN A 42 16.58 2.16 -7.75
N GLY A 43 16.72 0.89 -7.35
CA GLY A 43 17.81 0.45 -6.46
C GLY A 43 17.65 0.92 -5.01
N PHE A 44 16.41 1.06 -4.53
CA PHE A 44 16.14 1.30 -3.12
C PHE A 44 16.62 0.10 -2.29
N SER A 45 17.46 0.40 -1.31
CA SER A 45 17.95 -0.59 -0.34
C SER A 45 17.15 -0.53 0.96
N HIS A 46 16.83 0.69 1.42
CA HIS A 46 16.07 0.92 2.66
C HIS A 46 15.08 2.05 2.41
N VAL A 47 13.79 1.76 2.52
CA VAL A 47 12.71 2.72 2.36
C VAL A 47 12.36 3.31 3.71
N THR A 48 12.31 4.64 3.81
CA THR A 48 11.89 5.34 5.03
C THR A 48 10.44 5.77 4.95
N GLU A 49 9.94 6.08 3.76
CA GLU A 49 8.58 6.56 3.55
C GLU A 49 8.06 6.19 2.16
N ILE A 50 6.76 5.93 2.09
CA ILE A 50 6.00 5.76 0.85
C ILE A 50 4.71 6.55 0.98
N GLU A 51 4.47 7.47 0.05
CA GLU A 51 3.23 8.22 -0.05
C GLU A 51 2.43 7.75 -1.28
N TRP A 52 1.19 7.31 -1.08
CA TRP A 52 0.23 7.08 -2.17
C TRP A 52 -0.62 8.33 -2.36
N GLU A 53 -0.11 9.26 -3.16
CA GLU A 53 -0.79 10.51 -3.45
C GLU A 53 -2.01 10.32 -4.37
N SER A 54 -2.94 11.28 -4.32
CA SER A 54 -4.04 11.35 -5.28
C SER A 54 -3.51 11.43 -6.73
N ARG A 55 -4.22 10.80 -7.68
CA ARG A 55 -3.88 10.70 -9.14
C ARG A 55 -2.79 9.68 -9.49
N ASP A 56 -2.77 8.54 -8.81
CA ASP A 56 -1.87 7.41 -9.12
C ASP A 56 -0.39 7.77 -9.02
N ARG A 57 -0.05 8.71 -8.13
CA ARG A 57 1.33 9.09 -7.84
C ARG A 57 1.85 8.30 -6.65
N ILE A 58 3.13 7.95 -6.69
CA ILE A 58 3.82 7.30 -5.58
C ILE A 58 5.05 8.13 -5.27
N GLY A 59 5.16 8.60 -4.03
CA GLY A 59 6.39 9.13 -3.44
C GLY A 59 7.15 8.00 -2.75
N VAL A 60 8.47 7.95 -2.90
CA VAL A 60 9.33 7.05 -2.14
C VAL A 60 10.51 7.84 -1.61
N GLU A 61 10.73 7.76 -0.30
CA GLU A 61 11.93 8.23 0.35
C GLU A 61 12.76 7.07 0.87
N GLY A 62 14.08 7.20 0.79
CA GLY A 62 14.97 6.23 1.39
C GLY A 62 16.39 6.23 0.83
N PHE A 63 17.13 5.19 1.18
CA PHE A 63 18.51 5.00 0.78
C PHE A 63 18.61 4.13 -0.47
N ILE A 64 19.32 4.65 -1.47
CA ILE A 64 19.86 3.86 -2.58
C ILE A 64 21.35 3.57 -2.32
N GLY A 65 21.99 2.82 -3.21
CA GLY A 65 23.42 2.48 -3.09
C GLY A 65 24.35 3.69 -2.83
N ASP A 66 25.52 3.41 -2.25
CA ASP A 66 26.60 4.40 -1.98
C ASP A 66 26.25 5.53 -0.98
N GLY A 67 25.27 5.31 -0.10
CA GLY A 67 24.92 6.25 0.98
C GLY A 67 24.12 7.47 0.50
N TRP A 68 23.48 7.38 -0.66
CA TRP A 68 22.58 8.40 -1.16
C TRP A 68 21.19 8.21 -0.56
N PHE A 69 20.68 9.25 0.09
CA PHE A 69 19.27 9.38 0.43
C PHE A 69 18.55 10.10 -0.72
N VAL A 70 17.39 9.60 -1.11
CA VAL A 70 16.61 10.15 -2.21
C VAL A 70 15.15 10.30 -1.83
N GLU A 71 14.50 11.34 -2.35
CA GLU A 71 13.05 11.52 -2.37
C GLU A 71 12.65 11.57 -3.84
N GLN A 72 11.92 10.55 -4.29
CA GLN A 72 11.50 10.41 -5.69
C GLN A 72 9.98 10.33 -5.78
N ARG A 73 9.38 11.17 -6.65
CA ARG A 73 7.95 11.10 -6.97
C ARG A 73 7.74 10.56 -8.37
N PHE A 74 6.89 9.56 -8.51
CA PHE A 74 6.62 8.84 -9.74
C PHE A 74 5.19 9.05 -10.22
N ASN A 75 5.03 9.35 -11.52
CA ASN A 75 3.71 9.36 -12.17
C ASN A 75 3.21 7.93 -12.45
N SER A 76 1.97 7.81 -12.93
CA SER A 76 1.31 6.53 -13.22
C SER A 76 2.04 5.62 -14.22
N ASN A 77 3.00 6.15 -14.99
CA ASN A 77 3.85 5.39 -15.92
C ASN A 77 5.21 4.99 -15.32
N ASN A 78 5.41 5.20 -14.00
CA ASN A 78 6.69 5.04 -13.29
C ASN A 78 7.79 6.00 -13.74
N GLU A 79 7.44 7.11 -14.39
CA GLU A 79 8.41 8.14 -14.73
C GLU A 79 8.60 9.07 -13.53
N ILE A 80 9.85 9.44 -13.25
CA ILE A 80 10.19 10.34 -12.15
C ILE A 80 9.79 11.78 -12.52
N GLU A 81 8.85 12.36 -11.77
CA GLU A 81 8.45 13.77 -11.89
C GLU A 81 9.29 14.68 -10.98
N ARG A 82 9.84 14.14 -9.89
CA ARG A 82 10.74 14.83 -8.96
C ARG A 82 11.80 13.86 -8.43
N ASP A 83 13.05 14.30 -8.39
CA ASP A 83 14.21 13.56 -7.88
C ASP A 83 15.05 14.50 -7.01
N GLU A 84 14.95 14.36 -5.70
CA GLU A 84 15.81 15.06 -4.73
C GLU A 84 16.80 14.05 -4.15
N ARG A 85 18.08 14.46 -4.02
CA ARG A 85 19.16 13.55 -3.58
C ARG A 85 20.11 14.25 -2.63
N GLU A 86 20.42 13.59 -1.54
CA GLU A 86 21.42 14.02 -0.56
C GLU A 86 22.38 12.89 -0.23
N LYS A 87 23.68 13.19 -0.18
CA LYS A 87 24.68 12.21 0.26
C LYS A 87 24.86 12.31 1.76
N LEU A 88 24.48 11.26 2.49
CA LEU A 88 24.55 11.22 3.93
C LEU A 88 25.72 10.35 4.41
N VAL A 89 26.37 10.78 5.50
CA VAL A 89 27.46 10.01 6.16
C VAL A 89 26.88 9.26 7.37
N ILE A 90 25.83 8.48 7.12
CA ILE A 90 25.17 7.63 8.10
C ILE A 90 24.93 6.24 7.50
N SER A 91 24.75 5.23 8.34
CA SER A 91 24.31 3.92 7.88
C SER A 91 22.88 4.02 7.33
N PRO A 92 22.58 3.38 6.19
CA PRO A 92 21.21 3.21 5.71
C PRO A 92 20.33 2.59 6.80
N TRP A 93 19.10 3.06 6.87
CA TRP A 93 18.08 2.59 7.79
C TRP A 93 16.72 2.69 7.10
N GLY A 94 15.75 1.89 7.55
CA GLY A 94 14.43 1.81 6.94
C GLY A 94 14.03 0.37 6.67
N MET A 95 13.04 0.19 5.79
CA MET A 95 12.50 -1.09 5.38
C MET A 95 13.16 -1.59 4.09
N GLU A 96 13.61 -2.83 4.09
CA GLU A 96 13.91 -3.56 2.84
C GLU A 96 12.61 -3.80 2.05
N ALA A 97 12.70 -4.04 0.74
CA ALA A 97 11.50 -4.26 -0.10
C ALA A 97 10.60 -5.42 0.40
N SER A 98 11.19 -6.49 0.95
CA SER A 98 10.42 -7.59 1.56
C SER A 98 9.67 -7.17 2.83
N GLN A 99 10.18 -6.18 3.57
CA GLN A 99 9.53 -5.65 4.76
C GLN A 99 8.40 -4.67 4.38
N VAL A 100 8.60 -3.86 3.33
CA VAL A 100 7.52 -3.07 2.74
C VAL A 100 6.35 -3.97 2.32
N GLN A 101 6.63 -5.09 1.66
CA GLN A 101 5.61 -6.09 1.32
C GLN A 101 4.83 -6.55 2.55
N GLN A 102 5.52 -6.95 3.61
CA GLN A 102 4.88 -7.47 4.82
C GLN A 102 4.06 -6.42 5.56
N ALA A 103 4.51 -5.16 5.57
CA ALA A 103 3.74 -4.05 6.11
C ALA A 103 2.41 -3.89 5.35
N ILE A 104 2.45 -3.88 4.02
CA ILE A 104 1.26 -3.81 3.16
C ILE A 104 0.33 -5.00 3.41
N ASP A 105 0.87 -6.23 3.44
CA ASP A 105 0.10 -7.45 3.69
C ASP A 105 -0.64 -7.38 5.04
N ARG A 106 -0.01 -6.78 6.06
CA ARG A 106 -0.64 -6.55 7.36
C ARG A 106 -1.76 -5.53 7.28
N GLY A 107 -1.60 -4.44 6.52
CA GLY A 107 -2.68 -3.49 6.26
C GLY A 107 -3.88 -4.13 5.58
N VAL A 108 -3.63 -4.96 4.56
CA VAL A 108 -4.70 -5.75 3.90
C VAL A 108 -5.40 -6.68 4.90
N ALA A 109 -4.64 -7.35 5.77
CA ALA A 109 -5.21 -8.24 6.78
C ALA A 109 -6.13 -7.53 7.79
N GLU A 110 -5.85 -6.25 8.09
CA GLU A 110 -6.68 -5.39 8.94
C GLU A 110 -7.84 -4.72 8.18
N GLY A 111 -7.98 -5.00 6.88
CA GLY A 111 -9.10 -4.57 6.06
C GLY A 111 -8.89 -3.24 5.33
N MET A 112 -7.64 -2.78 5.20
CA MET A 112 -7.32 -1.67 4.29
C MET A 112 -7.55 -2.10 2.84
N VAL A 113 -8.19 -1.22 2.07
CA VAL A 113 -8.42 -1.37 0.63
C VAL A 113 -7.91 -0.16 -0.16
N ARG A 114 -7.24 0.77 0.52
CA ARG A 114 -6.53 1.91 -0.03
C ARG A 114 -5.44 2.28 0.97
N PHE A 115 -4.22 2.47 0.50
CA PHE A 115 -3.10 2.95 1.29
C PHE A 115 -2.89 4.44 1.02
N ASP A 116 -2.48 5.18 2.05
CA ASP A 116 -2.17 6.61 1.95
C ASP A 116 -0.69 6.84 2.26
N GLU A 117 -0.18 6.23 3.33
CA GLU A 117 1.19 6.43 3.78
C GLU A 117 1.75 5.17 4.46
N LEU A 118 3.04 4.90 4.25
CA LEU A 118 3.83 3.93 5.00
C LEU A 118 5.14 4.59 5.39
N GLU A 119 5.32 4.89 6.67
CA GLU A 119 6.57 5.45 7.19
C GLU A 119 7.23 4.52 8.21
N VAL A 120 8.55 4.61 8.30
CA VAL A 120 9.32 4.05 9.41
C VAL A 120 10.23 5.14 9.93
N ASN A 121 10.33 5.27 11.25
CA ASN A 121 11.28 6.19 11.85
C ASN A 121 12.62 5.51 12.19
N SER A 122 13.63 6.30 12.54
CA SER A 122 14.98 5.81 12.86
C SER A 122 15.06 4.83 14.05
N ARG A 123 13.98 4.67 14.83
CA ARG A 123 13.87 3.67 15.91
C ARG A 123 13.20 2.37 15.46
N GLY A 124 12.82 2.28 14.19
CA GLY A 124 12.13 1.14 13.60
C GLY A 124 10.65 1.07 13.96
N GLN A 125 10.03 2.15 14.43
CA GLN A 125 8.57 2.20 14.56
C GLN A 125 7.99 2.51 13.18
N ILE A 126 7.07 1.66 12.74
CA ILE A 126 6.33 1.76 11.48
C ILE A 126 4.94 2.32 11.77
N GLU A 127 4.49 3.21 10.89
CA GLU A 127 3.11 3.68 10.79
C GLU A 127 2.61 3.40 9.37
N LEU A 128 1.44 2.76 9.29
CA LEU A 128 0.78 2.45 8.03
C LEU A 128 -0.65 2.97 8.08
N ASP A 129 -0.95 3.89 7.18
CA ASP A 129 -2.22 4.57 7.10
C ASP A 129 -2.95 4.25 5.80
N GLY A 130 -4.26 4.17 5.91
CA GLY A 130 -5.11 3.79 4.81
C GLY A 130 -6.57 3.80 5.16
N TYR A 131 -7.40 3.26 4.27
CA TYR A 131 -8.85 3.32 4.38
C TYR A 131 -9.45 1.97 4.07
N ASN A 132 -10.51 1.60 4.80
CA ASN A 132 -11.31 0.43 4.45
C ASN A 132 -12.38 0.74 3.38
N ALA A 133 -13.11 -0.29 2.95
CA ALA A 133 -14.11 -0.19 1.89
C ALA A 133 -15.28 0.77 2.18
N ASN A 134 -15.47 1.18 3.44
CA ASN A 134 -16.47 2.18 3.81
C ASN A 134 -15.91 3.61 3.85
N GLY A 135 -14.65 3.80 3.44
CA GLY A 135 -13.94 5.07 3.51
C GLY A 135 -13.59 5.47 4.94
N ARG A 136 -13.56 4.53 5.89
CA ARG A 136 -13.07 4.80 7.25
C ARG A 136 -11.57 4.57 7.29
N GLU A 137 -10.85 5.54 7.82
CA GLU A 137 -9.42 5.47 8.10
C GLU A 137 -9.08 4.28 9.03
N ILE A 138 -7.95 3.66 8.74
CA ILE A 138 -7.28 2.66 9.55
C ILE A 138 -5.81 3.12 9.63
N GLU A 139 -5.28 3.10 10.84
CA GLU A 139 -3.90 3.43 11.16
C GLU A 139 -3.34 2.25 11.95
N LEU A 140 -2.19 1.72 11.52
CA LEU A 140 -1.50 0.62 12.18
C LEU A 140 -0.11 1.08 12.61
N LYS A 141 0.22 0.87 13.89
CA LYS A 141 1.56 1.07 14.42
C LYS A 141 2.18 -0.22 14.91
N PHE A 142 3.40 -0.49 14.50
CA PHE A 142 4.15 -1.68 14.88
C PHE A 142 5.65 -1.50 14.72
N MET A 143 6.44 -2.51 15.10
CA MET A 143 7.90 -2.42 14.99
C MET A 143 8.39 -3.12 13.72
N LEU A 144 9.43 -2.57 13.11
CA LEU A 144 10.18 -3.19 12.02
C LEU A 144 10.70 -4.57 12.41
N SER A 145 11.03 -4.77 13.69
CA SER A 145 11.44 -6.08 14.23
C SER A 145 10.33 -7.14 14.22
N ASP A 146 9.08 -6.75 13.98
CA ASP A 146 7.94 -7.66 13.86
C ASP A 146 7.81 -8.24 12.43
N LEU A 147 8.55 -7.68 11.46
CA LEU A 147 8.60 -8.12 10.07
C LEU A 147 9.83 -9.02 9.86
N GLN A 148 9.66 -10.19 9.22
CA GLN A 148 10.66 -11.27 9.13
C GLN A 148 11.34 -11.40 7.78
#